data_AF-Q2LT26-F1
#
_entry.id   AF-Q2LT26-F1
#
_cell.length_a   1.000
_cell.length_b   1.000
_cell.length_c   1.000
_cell.angle_alpha   90.00
_cell.angle_beta   90.00
_cell.angle_gamma   90.00
#
_symmetry.space_group_name_H-M   'P 1'
#
loop_
_entity.id
_entity.type
_entity.pdbx_description
1 polymer ?
#
loop_
_entity_poly.entity_id
_entity_poly.type
_entity_poly.pdbx_seq_one_letter_code
_entity_poly.pdbx_strand_id
1 'polypeptide(L)'
;MQNSSWIFWGDRYPAFVLLPYSDQKLYTLGLILKTEDKSSFSEYSTREFRFLVEYLLNNLHKEMHVYGELFELIKKEREIIRKPSIEALNNSNTQKKTCLFKAAILRRNREETIKKFKKILSFDSRNELTLSQIASYAEKNFKHQLLGSCEKLSSLIHSIKNYNEMNKNLLQDSISCTRSTISFIQQLIYSSINYMPSGELNRTLPNGRLLNKKG
;
A
#
# COMPACT_ATOMS: atom_id res chain seq x y z
N MET A 1 12.31 14.96 -24.70
CA MET A 1 11.61 13.66 -24.80
C MET A 1 10.69 13.51 -23.62
N GLN A 2 9.39 13.51 -23.89
CA GLN A 2 8.31 13.39 -22.92
C GLN A 2 8.25 11.98 -22.33
N ASN A 3 7.92 11.93 -21.04
CA ASN A 3 6.78 11.21 -20.46
C ASN A 3 7.19 10.36 -19.24
N SER A 4 7.19 11.01 -18.07
CA SER A 4 7.21 10.34 -16.77
C SER A 4 5.99 10.83 -16.02
N SER A 5 4.87 10.14 -16.22
CA SER A 5 3.64 10.34 -15.46
C SER A 5 3.89 9.91 -14.01
N TRP A 6 4.32 10.87 -13.19
CA TRP A 6 4.35 10.73 -11.74
C TRP A 6 2.95 11.02 -11.22
N ILE A 7 2.17 9.97 -11.00
CA ILE A 7 0.89 10.09 -10.31
C ILE A 7 1.18 10.26 -8.83
N PHE A 8 1.12 11.53 -8.42
CA PHE A 8 0.94 12.01 -7.06
C PHE A 8 -0.03 11.12 -6.28
N TRP A 9 0.43 10.50 -5.19
CA TRP A 9 -0.41 10.02 -4.10
C TRP A 9 -0.19 10.91 -2.88
N GLY A 10 -0.44 12.21 -3.05
CA GLY A 10 -0.65 13.18 -1.99
C GLY A 10 -2.06 13.75 -2.15
N ASP A 11 -2.78 13.89 -1.05
CA ASP A 11 -4.01 14.71 -0.93
C ASP A 11 -5.37 14.17 -1.41
N ARG A 12 -5.63 12.87 -1.25
CA ARG A 12 -7.03 12.36 -1.26
C ARG A 12 -7.43 11.55 -0.03
N TYR A 13 -7.00 11.96 1.14
CA TYR A 13 -7.59 11.52 2.40
C TYR A 13 -7.67 12.70 3.36
N PRO A 14 -8.86 13.24 3.69
CA PRO A 14 -8.96 14.11 4.85
C PRO A 14 -8.64 13.28 6.09
N ALA A 15 -7.98 13.93 7.03
CA ALA A 15 -7.59 13.40 8.32
C ALA A 15 -8.72 12.57 8.97
N PHE A 16 -8.31 11.49 9.63
CA PHE A 16 -9.13 10.78 10.60
C PHE A 16 -9.40 11.76 11.75
N VAL A 17 -10.45 12.57 11.62
CA VAL A 17 -10.87 13.52 12.62
C VAL A 17 -11.49 12.73 13.76
N LEU A 18 -10.67 12.48 14.79
CA LEU A 18 -11.13 12.14 16.13
C LEU A 18 -11.87 13.36 16.68
N LEU A 19 -13.19 13.40 16.52
CA LEU A 19 -14.02 14.29 17.33
C LEU A 19 -14.42 13.59 18.64
N PRO A 20 -14.36 14.30 19.76
CA PRO A 20 -14.71 13.76 21.06
C PRO A 20 -16.22 13.56 21.15
N TYR A 21 -16.58 12.53 21.89
CA TYR A 21 -17.92 12.24 22.36
C TYR A 21 -18.45 13.42 23.19
N SER A 22 -19.50 14.10 22.74
CA SER A 22 -20.37 14.88 23.64
C SER A 22 -21.82 14.89 23.15
N ASP A 23 -22.65 14.27 23.98
CA ASP A 23 -24.03 14.59 24.35
C ASP A 23 -25.15 14.80 23.31
N GLN A 24 -26.19 13.98 23.55
CA GLN A 24 -27.62 14.33 23.55
C GLN A 24 -28.21 14.97 22.29
N LYS A 25 -28.81 14.10 21.47
CA LYS A 25 -30.00 14.24 20.59
C LYS A 25 -29.77 13.27 19.43
N LEU A 26 -30.52 12.19 19.24
CA LEU A 26 -31.97 12.14 19.13
C LEU A 26 -32.49 10.74 19.52
N TYR A 27 -33.17 10.69 20.66
CA TYR A 27 -34.30 9.80 20.86
C TYR A 27 -35.43 10.22 19.91
N THR A 28 -35.38 9.88 18.63
CA THR A 28 -36.55 9.96 17.73
C THR A 28 -36.33 9.13 16.48
N LEU A 29 -36.27 7.80 16.60
CA LEU A 29 -36.73 6.88 15.53
C LEU A 29 -37.29 5.58 16.15
N GLY A 30 -37.95 5.73 17.30
CA GLY A 30 -38.97 4.80 17.75
C GLY A 30 -40.33 5.37 17.36
N LEU A 31 -41.18 4.54 16.75
CA LEU A 31 -42.55 4.83 16.31
C LEU A 31 -42.69 5.76 15.09
N ILE A 32 -42.69 5.18 13.90
CA ILE A 32 -43.84 5.19 12.97
C ILE A 32 -43.63 3.98 12.08
N LEU A 33 -44.10 2.80 12.48
CA LEU A 33 -44.43 1.71 11.56
C LEU A 33 -45.24 0.62 12.30
N LYS A 34 -46.37 0.99 12.93
CA LYS A 34 -47.57 0.12 13.01
C LYS A 34 -48.52 0.76 12.00
N THR A 35 -48.80 0.14 10.87
CA THR A 35 -49.75 -0.96 10.74
C THR A 35 -49.33 -1.94 9.65
N GLU A 36 -49.72 -3.20 9.87
CA GLU A 36 -50.04 -4.30 8.95
C GLU A 36 -48.98 -4.72 7.88
N ASP A 37 -48.61 -6.02 7.90
CA ASP A 37 -47.60 -6.73 7.09
C ASP A 37 -46.09 -6.51 7.38
N LYS A 38 -45.70 -6.32 8.66
CA LYS A 38 -44.31 -5.99 9.03
C LYS A 38 -43.45 -7.06 9.68
N SER A 39 -44.01 -8.18 10.13
CA SER A 39 -43.23 -9.23 10.81
C SER A 39 -42.22 -9.88 9.87
N SER A 40 -42.64 -10.22 8.65
CA SER A 40 -41.80 -10.80 7.61
C SER A 40 -40.76 -9.82 7.09
N PHE A 41 -41.14 -8.59 6.70
CA PHE A 41 -40.20 -7.62 6.11
C PHE A 41 -39.09 -7.15 7.07
N SER A 42 -39.43 -6.94 8.34
CA SER A 42 -38.44 -6.61 9.39
C SER A 42 -37.45 -7.75 9.64
N GLU A 43 -37.92 -9.01 9.66
CA GLU A 43 -37.04 -10.18 9.78
C GLU A 43 -36.18 -10.37 8.52
N TYR A 44 -36.71 -10.17 7.32
CA TYR A 44 -35.95 -10.28 6.07
C TYR A 44 -34.80 -9.29 6.01
N SER A 45 -35.05 -8.02 6.35
CA SER A 45 -34.01 -6.98 6.39
C SER A 45 -32.93 -7.29 7.43
N THR A 46 -33.32 -7.86 8.58
CA THR A 46 -32.39 -8.25 9.65
C THR A 46 -31.54 -9.47 9.25
N ARG A 47 -32.14 -10.48 8.61
CA ARG A 47 -31.43 -11.66 8.09
C ARG A 47 -30.48 -11.27 6.97
N GLU A 48 -30.93 -10.46 6.01
CA GLU A 48 -30.10 -9.96 4.91
C GLU A 48 -28.90 -9.15 5.43
N PHE A 49 -29.12 -8.27 6.41
CA PHE A 49 -28.06 -7.53 7.08
C PHE A 49 -27.02 -8.47 7.70
N ARG A 50 -27.46 -9.49 8.44
CA ARG A 50 -26.57 -10.46 9.07
C ARG A 50 -25.73 -11.23 8.03
N PHE A 51 -26.34 -11.70 6.95
CA PHE A 51 -25.62 -12.37 5.86
C PHE A 51 -24.56 -11.46 5.23
N LEU A 52 -24.85 -10.18 5.04
CA LEU A 52 -23.88 -9.21 4.53
C LEU A 52 -22.73 -8.95 5.52
N VAL A 53 -23.01 -8.97 6.82
CA VAL A 53 -21.97 -8.83 7.87
C VAL A 53 -21.04 -10.04 7.86
N GLU A 54 -21.58 -11.26 7.78
CA GLU A 54 -20.79 -12.49 7.67
C GLU A 54 -19.95 -12.49 6.37
N TYR A 55 -20.54 -12.08 5.24
CA TYR A 55 -19.82 -11.92 3.98
C TYR A 55 -18.68 -10.90 4.07
N LEU A 56 -18.95 -9.73 4.68
CA LEU A 56 -17.97 -8.68 4.89
C LEU A 56 -16.81 -9.17 5.77
N LEU A 57 -17.10 -9.88 6.86
CA LEU A 57 -16.08 -10.46 7.74
C LEU A 57 -15.20 -11.48 7.00
N ASN A 58 -15.81 -12.36 6.21
CA ASN A 58 -15.05 -13.31 5.37
C ASN A 58 -14.16 -12.56 4.36
N ASN A 59 -14.67 -11.50 3.74
CA ASN A 59 -13.87 -10.68 2.82
C ASN A 59 -12.71 -9.99 3.55
N LEU A 60 -12.92 -9.45 4.76
CA LEU A 60 -11.85 -8.86 5.58
C LEU A 60 -10.79 -9.89 5.98
N HIS A 61 -11.17 -11.11 6.36
CA HIS A 61 -10.21 -12.18 6.64
C HIS A 61 -9.37 -12.55 5.41
N LYS A 62 -9.99 -12.61 4.23
CA LYS A 62 -9.26 -12.81 2.97
C LYS A 62 -8.30 -11.65 2.67
N GLU A 63 -8.74 -10.40 2.90
CA GLU A 63 -7.87 -9.22 2.76
C GLU A 63 -6.65 -9.34 3.68
N MET A 64 -6.86 -9.67 4.96
CA MET A 64 -5.78 -9.88 5.93
C MET A 64 -4.79 -10.93 5.47
N HIS A 65 -5.27 -12.06 4.95
CA HIS A 65 -4.41 -13.14 4.47
C HIS A 65 -3.53 -12.65 3.32
N VAL A 66 -4.11 -11.99 2.32
CA VAL A 66 -3.36 -11.45 1.16
C VAL A 66 -2.37 -10.36 1.58
N TYR A 67 -2.75 -9.48 2.49
CA TYR A 67 -1.81 -8.49 3.03
C TYR A 67 -0.70 -9.14 3.87
N GLY A 68 -1.00 -10.24 4.58
CA GLY A 68 0.00 -11.03 5.30
C GLY A 68 1.01 -11.66 4.34
N GLU A 69 0.55 -12.26 3.24
CA GLU A 69 1.43 -12.75 2.17
C GLU A 69 2.31 -11.62 1.61
N LEU A 70 1.72 -10.47 1.31
CA LEU A 70 2.46 -9.31 0.80
C LEU A 70 3.52 -8.83 1.79
N PHE A 71 3.19 -8.80 3.08
CA PHE A 71 4.14 -8.41 4.12
C PHE A 71 5.36 -9.33 4.17
N GLU A 72 5.14 -10.64 4.10
CA GLU A 72 6.25 -11.61 4.06
C GLU A 72 7.08 -11.50 2.78
N LEU A 73 6.47 -11.16 1.64
CA LEU A 73 7.21 -10.87 0.40
C LEU A 73 8.09 -9.63 0.54
N ILE A 74 7.59 -8.56 1.17
CA ILE A 74 8.36 -7.32 1.40
C ILE A 74 9.50 -7.59 2.38
N LYS A 75 9.30 -8.41 3.41
CA LYS A 75 10.41 -8.83 4.29
C LYS A 75 11.49 -9.59 3.52
N LYS A 76 11.09 -10.55 2.68
CA LYS A 76 12.03 -11.34 1.86
C LYS A 76 12.78 -10.47 0.85
N GLU A 77 12.14 -9.44 0.32
CA GLU A 77 12.77 -8.49 -0.60
C GLU A 77 14.01 -7.84 0.00
N ARG A 78 14.03 -7.57 1.32
CA ARG A 78 15.20 -7.01 2.00
C ARG A 78 16.46 -7.87 1.80
N GLU A 79 16.33 -9.19 1.92
CA GLU A 79 17.45 -10.12 1.72
C GLU A 79 17.87 -10.20 0.25
N ILE A 80 16.90 -10.10 -0.67
CA ILE A 80 17.18 -10.05 -2.12
C ILE A 80 17.97 -8.78 -2.46
N ILE A 81 17.64 -7.63 -1.86
CA ILE A 81 18.38 -6.39 -2.13
C ILE A 81 19.82 -6.48 -1.61
N ARG A 82 20.05 -7.16 -0.48
CA ARG A 82 21.40 -7.36 0.08
C ARG A 82 22.31 -8.21 -0.82
N LYS A 83 21.73 -9.15 -1.58
CA LYS A 83 22.43 -9.99 -2.56
C LYS A 83 21.65 -9.99 -3.88
N PRO A 84 21.76 -8.91 -4.66
CA PRO A 84 20.87 -8.67 -5.79
C PRO A 84 21.12 -9.70 -6.90
N SER A 85 20.08 -10.48 -7.20
CA SER A 85 19.99 -11.31 -8.40
C SER A 85 18.80 -10.83 -9.23
N ILE A 86 19.01 -10.63 -10.53
CA ILE A 86 17.98 -10.15 -11.48
C ILE A 86 16.79 -11.11 -11.47
N GLU A 87 17.04 -12.41 -11.44
CA GLU A 87 16.00 -13.44 -11.41
C GLU A 87 15.19 -13.39 -10.11
N ALA A 88 15.88 -13.31 -8.96
CA ALA A 88 15.22 -13.22 -7.65
C ALA A 88 14.36 -11.96 -7.52
N LEU A 89 14.84 -10.82 -8.04
CA LEU A 89 14.11 -9.56 -8.02
C LEU A 89 12.88 -9.61 -8.92
N ASN A 90 13.00 -10.18 -10.12
CA ASN A 90 11.87 -10.33 -11.04
C ASN A 90 10.79 -11.27 -10.50
N ASN A 91 11.20 -12.38 -9.87
CA ASN A 91 10.27 -13.31 -9.23
C ASN A 91 9.53 -12.63 -8.06
N SER A 92 10.26 -11.94 -7.17
CA SER A 92 9.67 -11.18 -6.06
C SER A 92 8.68 -10.12 -6.55
N ASN A 93 9.03 -9.38 -7.60
CA ASN A 93 8.14 -8.38 -8.21
C ASN A 93 6.87 -9.02 -8.81
N THR A 94 6.99 -10.18 -9.44
CA THR A 94 5.83 -10.90 -9.99
C THR A 94 4.88 -11.34 -8.88
N GLN A 95 5.42 -11.95 -7.82
CA GLN A 95 4.63 -12.38 -6.66
C GLN A 95 3.91 -11.19 -5.98
N LYS A 96 4.61 -10.07 -5.79
CA LYS A 96 4.01 -8.84 -5.23
C LYS A 96 2.89 -8.30 -6.12
N LYS A 97 3.06 -8.28 -7.44
CA LYS A 97 2.00 -7.86 -8.39
C LYS A 97 0.76 -8.74 -8.27
N THR A 98 0.94 -10.05 -8.15
CA THR A 98 -0.16 -11.00 -7.94
C THR A 98 -0.90 -10.72 -6.63
N CYS A 99 -0.19 -10.51 -5.52
CA CYS A 99 -0.82 -10.15 -4.24
C CYS A 99 -1.58 -8.82 -4.32
N LEU A 100 -1.01 -7.80 -4.97
CA LEU A 100 -1.69 -6.51 -5.17
C LEU A 100 -2.96 -6.65 -6.01
N PHE A 101 -2.92 -7.47 -7.06
CA PHE A 101 -4.09 -7.75 -7.88
C PHE A 101 -5.20 -8.44 -7.07
N LYS A 102 -4.87 -9.46 -6.27
CA LYS A 102 -5.81 -10.11 -5.34
C LYS A 102 -6.40 -9.10 -4.35
N ALA A 103 -5.57 -8.26 -3.75
CA ALA A 103 -6.02 -7.23 -2.80
C ALA A 103 -6.97 -6.21 -3.46
N ALA A 104 -6.72 -5.83 -4.71
CA ALA A 104 -7.59 -4.93 -5.45
C ALA A 104 -8.99 -5.54 -5.70
N ILE A 105 -9.07 -6.84 -6.02
CA ILE A 105 -10.34 -7.55 -6.17
C ILE A 105 -11.11 -7.56 -4.85
N LEU A 106 -10.46 -7.97 -3.76
CA LEU A 106 -11.10 -8.03 -2.43
C LEU A 106 -11.58 -6.65 -1.96
N ARG A 107 -10.82 -5.59 -2.26
CA ARG A 107 -11.22 -4.22 -1.98
C ARG A 107 -12.49 -3.82 -2.73
N ARG A 108 -12.60 -4.16 -4.02
CA ARG A 108 -13.83 -3.91 -4.79
C ARG A 108 -15.03 -4.64 -4.19
N ASN A 109 -14.86 -5.91 -3.81
CA ASN A 109 -15.92 -6.68 -3.14
C ASN A 109 -16.36 -6.00 -1.83
N ARG A 110 -15.41 -5.47 -1.05
CA ARG A 110 -15.71 -4.70 0.16
C ARG A 110 -16.51 -3.44 -0.15
N GLU A 111 -16.08 -2.66 -1.14
CA GLU A 111 -16.77 -1.43 -1.57
C GLU A 111 -18.19 -1.72 -2.08
N GLU A 112 -18.39 -2.80 -2.83
CA GLU A 112 -19.71 -3.26 -3.26
C GLU A 112 -20.59 -3.69 -2.07
N THR A 113 -20.01 -4.38 -1.10
CA THR A 113 -20.73 -4.80 0.12
C THR A 113 -21.15 -3.58 0.94
N ILE A 114 -20.29 -2.57 1.08
CA ILE A 114 -20.62 -1.30 1.74
C ILE A 114 -21.75 -0.57 1.00
N LYS A 115 -21.78 -0.59 -0.34
CA LYS A 115 -22.90 -0.04 -1.11
C LYS A 115 -24.22 -0.75 -0.81
N LYS A 116 -24.21 -2.08 -0.59
CA LYS A 116 -25.41 -2.83 -0.17
C LYS A 116 -25.86 -2.42 1.23
N PHE A 117 -24.92 -2.25 2.18
CA PHE A 117 -25.25 -1.73 3.52
C PHE A 117 -25.88 -0.34 3.49
N LYS A 118 -25.38 0.58 2.64
CA LYS A 118 -26.00 1.91 2.49
C LYS A 118 -27.47 1.83 2.07
N LYS A 119 -27.81 0.89 1.17
CA LYS A 119 -29.19 0.67 0.72
C LYS A 119 -30.08 0.16 1.85
N ILE A 120 -29.62 -0.83 2.60
CA ILE A 120 -30.39 -1.42 3.71
C ILE A 120 -30.60 -0.42 4.84
N LEU A 121 -29.56 0.33 5.21
CA LEU A 121 -29.61 1.31 6.28
C LEU A 121 -30.24 2.65 5.85
N SER A 122 -30.67 2.76 4.59
CA SER A 122 -31.21 4.00 4.01
C SER A 122 -30.32 5.22 4.28
N PHE A 123 -29.00 5.02 4.24
CA PHE A 123 -28.01 6.05 4.49
C PHE A 123 -27.91 6.96 3.28
N ASP A 124 -27.77 8.28 3.48
CA ASP A 124 -27.61 9.21 2.37
C ASP A 124 -26.38 8.81 1.53
N SER A 125 -26.61 8.66 0.22
CA SER A 125 -25.60 8.34 -0.80
C SER A 125 -24.34 9.22 -0.71
N ARG A 126 -24.48 10.46 -0.22
CA ARG A 126 -23.40 11.45 -0.10
C ARG A 126 -22.43 11.18 1.05
N ASN A 127 -22.88 10.53 2.13
CA ASN A 127 -22.04 10.29 3.29
C ASN A 127 -21.29 8.95 3.15
N GLU A 128 -20.00 8.93 3.46
CA GLU A 128 -19.22 7.70 3.52
C GLU A 128 -19.67 6.85 4.72
N LEU A 129 -20.03 5.59 4.45
CA LEU A 129 -20.40 4.64 5.48
C LEU A 129 -19.14 3.89 5.91
N THR A 130 -18.72 4.10 7.14
CA THR A 130 -17.51 3.48 7.72
C THR A 130 -17.81 2.12 8.34
N LEU A 131 -16.79 1.26 8.45
CA LEU A 131 -16.91 -0.04 9.11
C LEU A 131 -17.32 0.08 10.58
N SER A 132 -16.91 1.15 11.27
CA SER A 132 -17.32 1.43 12.66
C SER A 132 -18.82 1.73 12.76
N GLN A 133 -19.38 2.45 11.79
CA GLN A 133 -20.83 2.69 11.71
C GLN A 133 -21.58 1.41 11.39
N ILE A 134 -21.09 0.57 10.47
CA ILE A 134 -21.72 -0.74 10.22
C ILE A 134 -21.71 -1.60 11.50
N ALA A 135 -20.60 -1.57 12.24
CA ALA A 135 -20.45 -2.31 13.49
C ALA A 135 -21.39 -1.82 14.61
N SER A 136 -21.86 -0.56 14.59
CA SER A 136 -22.85 -0.09 15.59
C SER A 136 -24.25 -0.65 15.38
N TYR A 137 -24.59 -1.06 14.15
CA TYR A 137 -25.87 -1.72 13.84
C TYR A 137 -25.80 -3.25 13.95
N ALA A 138 -24.60 -3.81 14.10
CA ALA A 138 -24.40 -5.25 14.20
C ALA A 138 -24.56 -5.78 15.63
N GLU A 139 -24.93 -7.06 15.75
CA GLU A 139 -24.95 -7.75 17.03
C GLU A 139 -23.56 -7.71 17.71
N LYS A 140 -23.55 -7.80 19.05
CA LYS A 140 -22.33 -7.61 19.88
C LYS A 140 -21.15 -8.49 19.41
N ASN A 141 -21.42 -9.73 19.03
CA ASN A 141 -20.39 -10.67 18.55
C ASN A 141 -19.76 -10.20 17.24
N PHE A 142 -20.57 -9.79 16.26
CA PHE A 142 -20.09 -9.30 14.98
C PHE A 142 -19.41 -7.93 15.10
N LYS A 143 -19.90 -7.05 15.97
CA LYS A 143 -19.28 -5.76 16.27
C LYS A 143 -17.82 -5.94 16.72
N HIS A 144 -17.58 -6.82 17.70
CA HIS A 144 -16.21 -7.09 18.16
C HIS A 144 -15.31 -7.66 17.07
N GLN A 145 -15.83 -8.59 16.25
CA GLN A 145 -15.07 -9.15 15.14
C GLN A 145 -14.73 -8.10 14.07
N LEU A 146 -15.67 -7.23 13.70
CA LEU A 146 -15.44 -6.16 12.72
C LEU A 146 -14.39 -5.16 13.20
N LEU A 147 -14.52 -4.68 14.45
CA LEU A 147 -13.57 -3.71 15.02
C LEU A 147 -12.18 -4.33 15.17
N GLY A 148 -12.07 -5.53 15.73
CA GLY A 148 -10.80 -6.24 15.82
C GLY A 148 -10.18 -6.53 14.46
N SER A 149 -11.00 -6.76 13.43
CA SER A 149 -10.51 -6.92 12.06
C SER A 149 -9.95 -5.60 11.49
N CYS A 150 -10.61 -4.48 11.76
CA CYS A 150 -10.15 -3.15 11.34
C CYS A 150 -8.79 -2.81 11.98
N GLU A 151 -8.65 -3.03 13.28
CA GLU A 151 -7.41 -2.76 14.02
C GLU A 151 -6.24 -3.60 13.49
N LYS A 152 -6.44 -4.91 13.34
CA LYS A 152 -5.44 -5.82 12.79
C LYS A 152 -5.04 -5.44 11.36
N LEU A 153 -6.00 -5.12 10.50
CA LEU A 153 -5.72 -4.69 9.13
C LEU A 153 -4.94 -3.36 9.11
N SER A 154 -5.30 -2.41 9.96
CA SER A 154 -4.61 -1.13 10.10
C SER A 154 -3.15 -1.32 10.53
N SER A 155 -2.93 -2.15 11.56
CA SER A 155 -1.59 -2.51 12.05
C SER A 155 -0.74 -3.20 10.97
N LEU A 156 -1.34 -4.11 10.20
CA LEU A 156 -0.68 -4.80 9.11
C LEU A 156 -0.29 -3.84 7.97
N ILE A 157 -1.19 -2.93 7.58
CA ILE A 157 -0.91 -1.90 6.57
C ILE A 157 0.21 -0.98 7.05
N HIS A 158 0.19 -0.57 8.32
CA HIS A 158 1.25 0.25 8.89
C HIS A 158 2.62 -0.46 8.84
N SER A 159 2.64 -1.75 9.20
CA SER A 159 3.84 -2.58 9.14
C SER A 159 4.38 -2.72 7.70
N ILE A 160 3.49 -2.96 6.73
CA ILE A 160 3.84 -3.01 5.31
C ILE A 160 4.47 -1.70 4.84
N LYS A 161 3.86 -0.55 5.20
CA LYS A 161 4.40 0.77 4.85
C LYS A 161 5.79 0.99 5.42
N ASN A 162 5.98 0.67 6.70
CA ASN A 162 7.28 0.83 7.37
C ASN A 162 8.37 0.00 6.68
N TYR A 163 8.14 -1.30 6.50
CA TYR A 163 9.11 -2.17 5.83
C TYR A 163 9.39 -1.78 4.38
N ASN A 164 8.38 -1.30 3.66
CA ASN A 164 8.56 -0.83 2.29
C ASN A 164 9.42 0.44 2.22
N GLU A 165 9.22 1.41 3.13
CA GLU A 165 10.10 2.59 3.22
C GLU A 165 11.53 2.20 3.62
N MET A 166 11.71 1.26 4.54
CA MET A 166 13.04 0.74 4.88
C MET A 166 13.75 0.11 3.67
N ASN A 167 13.04 -0.72 2.90
CA ASN A 167 13.60 -1.35 1.70
C ASN A 167 13.92 -0.32 0.61
N LYS A 168 13.07 0.70 0.45
CA LYS A 168 13.30 1.81 -0.48
C LYS A 168 14.55 2.59 -0.11
N ASN A 169 14.76 2.92 1.16
CA ASN A 169 15.97 3.59 1.63
C ASN A 169 17.22 2.76 1.33
N LEU A 170 17.17 1.45 1.65
CA LEU A 170 18.28 0.54 1.39
C LEU A 170 18.61 0.43 -0.12
N LEU A 171 17.59 0.45 -0.99
CA LEU A 171 17.78 0.52 -2.43
C LEU A 171 18.42 1.84 -2.88
N GLN A 172 17.98 2.98 -2.33
CA GLN A 172 18.57 4.28 -2.64
C GLN A 172 20.04 4.35 -2.24
N ASP A 173 20.39 3.83 -1.06
CA ASP A 173 21.78 3.76 -0.58
C ASP A 173 22.65 2.90 -1.52
N SER A 174 22.12 1.75 -1.95
CA SER A 174 22.80 0.86 -2.90
C SER A 174 23.04 1.52 -4.26
N ILE A 175 22.04 2.25 -4.78
CA ILE A 175 22.15 3.01 -6.02
C ILE A 175 23.14 4.17 -5.87
N SER A 176 23.15 4.85 -4.72
CA SER A 176 24.09 5.94 -4.45
C SER A 176 25.53 5.40 -4.43
N CYS A 177 25.77 4.30 -3.72
CA CYS A 177 27.09 3.67 -3.62
C CYS A 177 27.62 3.22 -5.00
N THR A 178 26.79 2.59 -5.82
CA THR A 178 27.18 2.20 -7.19
C THR A 178 27.51 3.40 -8.06
N ARG A 179 26.75 4.50 -7.98
CA ARG A 179 27.05 5.75 -8.69
C ARG A 179 28.37 6.38 -8.24
N SER A 180 28.62 6.45 -6.93
CA SER A 180 29.88 6.94 -6.37
C SER A 180 31.06 6.07 -6.83
N THR A 181 30.90 4.76 -6.84
CA THR A 181 31.93 3.82 -7.32
C THR A 181 32.24 4.03 -8.80
N ILE A 182 31.20 4.18 -9.63
CA ILE A 182 31.36 4.48 -11.06
C ILE A 182 32.10 5.81 -11.24
N SER A 183 31.70 6.85 -10.51
CA SER A 183 32.34 8.16 -10.57
C SER A 183 33.82 8.10 -10.16
N PHE A 184 34.14 7.33 -9.11
CA PHE A 184 35.52 7.11 -8.67
C PHE A 184 36.36 6.37 -9.73
N ILE A 185 35.83 5.30 -10.33
CA ILE A 185 36.51 4.57 -11.40
C ILE A 185 36.72 5.47 -12.62
N GLN A 186 35.71 6.27 -12.98
CA GLN A 186 35.84 7.25 -14.06
C GLN A 186 36.96 8.25 -13.75
N GLN A 187 37.02 8.79 -12.53
CA GLN A 187 38.10 9.67 -12.12
C GLN A 187 39.47 9.00 -12.30
N LEU A 188 39.65 7.75 -11.86
CA LEU A 188 40.91 7.01 -12.03
C LEU A 188 41.28 6.79 -13.50
N ILE A 189 40.32 6.49 -14.36
CA ILE A 189 40.55 6.27 -15.80
C ILE A 189 40.91 7.57 -16.51
N TYR A 190 40.23 8.67 -16.17
CA TYR A 190 40.43 9.97 -16.81
C TYR A 190 41.56 10.81 -16.17
N SER A 191 42.05 10.44 -14.97
CA SER A 191 43.15 11.11 -14.28
C SER A 191 44.54 10.64 -14.73
N SER A 192 44.73 10.28 -16.00
CA SER A 192 46.07 9.97 -16.54
C SER A 192 46.93 11.24 -16.62
N ILE A 193 47.37 11.72 -15.46
CA ILE A 193 48.37 12.77 -15.33
C ILE A 193 49.71 12.13 -15.70
N ASN A 194 50.09 12.27 -16.96
CA ASN A 194 51.39 11.83 -17.45
C ASN A 194 52.42 12.93 -17.19
N TYR A 195 53.59 12.58 -16.70
CA TYR A 195 54.73 13.52 -16.68
C TYR A 195 55.21 13.73 -18.12
N MET A 196 55.35 14.99 -18.52
CA MET A 196 56.00 15.33 -19.78
C MET A 196 57.51 15.09 -19.68
N PRO A 197 58.22 14.89 -20.80
CA PRO A 197 59.69 14.85 -20.82
C PRO A 197 60.37 16.11 -20.24
N SER A 198 59.64 17.21 -20.12
CA SER A 198 60.06 18.45 -19.44
C SER A 198 59.96 18.40 -17.92
N GLY A 199 59.40 17.35 -17.33
CA GLY A 199 59.12 17.23 -15.89
C GLY A 199 57.82 17.89 -15.44
N GLU A 200 57.08 18.53 -16.34
CA GLU A 200 55.79 19.17 -16.04
C GLU A 200 54.63 18.18 -16.06
N LEU A 201 53.63 18.40 -15.20
CA LEU A 201 52.42 17.57 -15.13
C LEU A 201 51.52 17.87 -16.34
N ASN A 202 51.31 16.88 -17.21
CA ASN A 202 50.37 17.03 -18.30
C ASN A 202 48.92 16.95 -17.78
N ARG A 203 48.21 18.08 -17.80
CA ARG A 203 46.79 18.18 -17.40
C ARG A 203 45.82 18.05 -18.58
N THR A 204 46.28 17.72 -19.79
CA THR A 204 45.41 17.64 -20.97
C THR A 204 44.66 16.31 -21.06
N LEU A 205 43.34 16.41 -21.32
CA LEU A 205 42.39 15.31 -21.56
C LEU A 205 42.89 14.27 -22.58
N PRO A 206 42.42 13.01 -22.49
CA PRO A 206 43.03 11.86 -23.16
C PRO A 206 42.69 11.80 -24.65
N ASN A 207 43.49 12.48 -25.47
CA ASN A 207 43.47 12.31 -26.92
C ASN A 207 44.55 11.30 -27.32
N GLY A 208 44.22 10.02 -27.21
CA GLY A 208 45.13 8.92 -27.53
C GLY A 208 45.45 8.83 -29.03
N ARG A 209 46.73 8.87 -29.37
CA ARG A 209 47.28 8.30 -30.61
C ARG A 209 48.48 7.41 -30.24
N LEU A 210 48.28 6.10 -30.33
CA LEU A 210 49.34 5.12 -30.21
C LEU A 210 50.21 5.17 -31.47
N LEU A 211 51.45 5.63 -31.35
CA LEU A 211 52.47 5.47 -32.39
C LEU A 211 53.50 4.45 -31.90
N ASN A 212 53.45 3.25 -32.47
CA ASN A 212 54.52 2.29 -32.38
C ASN A 212 55.57 2.66 -33.44
N LYS A 213 56.78 3.00 -33.01
CA LYS A 213 57.94 3.07 -33.91
C LYS A 213 58.95 2.04 -33.44
N LYS A 214 59.08 0.98 -34.23
CA LYS A 214 60.17 0.00 -34.14
C LYS A 214 61.51 0.73 -34.21
N GLY A 215 62.41 0.38 -33.29
CA GLY A 215 63.85 0.58 -33.36
C GLY A 215 64.48 -0.75 -32.98
#